data_AF-A0A0D3JMB7-F1
#
_entry.id   AF-A0A0D3JMB7-F1
#
_cell.length_a   1.000
_cell.length_b   1.000
_cell.length_c   1.000
_cell.angle_alpha   90.00
_cell.angle_beta   90.00
_cell.angle_gamma   90.00
#
_symmetry.space_group_name_H-M   'P 1'
#
loop_
_entity.id
_entity.type
_entity.pdbx_description
1 polymer ?
#
loop_
_entity_poly.entity_id
_entity_poly.type
_entity_poly.pdbx_seq_one_letter_code
_entity_poly.pdbx_strand_id
1 'polypeptide(L)'
;MSDVGGLPHLVERLTRAVTRPLEHPEALARLGLTPARGVLLHGPPGCSKTTIVRAVAGTTRASFHYLSGAEIYSPFVGEAERAIRAFFDLGRATAPSLLFLDEIDALVGKRDGAGGGGGDSVQLRVLSTLLNEMDGVEPLNQVVLLGATNRLDMLDAALLRPGRFDEATVQRRRRVLAVHTRSVPLSSDVRLDAVADAAAGWTGAELADLCREAAMFALREDLQAGRVAARHFDAAFLQAQGRQARGRRHHQ
;
A
#
# COMPACT_ATOMS: atom_id res chain seq x y z
N MET A 1 12.06 3.59 -19.24
CA MET A 1 11.74 3.36 -17.81
C MET A 1 10.24 3.22 -17.74
N SER A 2 9.79 1.97 -17.84
CA SER A 2 8.45 1.61 -18.28
C SER A 2 7.47 1.58 -17.11
N ASP A 3 6.25 2.06 -17.37
CA ASP A 3 5.08 2.11 -16.50
C ASP A 3 4.98 0.96 -15.49
N VAL A 4 5.10 1.31 -14.21
CA VAL A 4 4.77 0.39 -13.11
C VAL A 4 3.25 0.31 -12.98
N GLY A 5 2.64 -0.56 -13.78
CA GLY A 5 1.34 -1.19 -13.52
C GLY A 5 0.12 -0.28 -13.39
N GLY A 6 0.18 0.98 -13.85
CA GLY A 6 -0.91 1.92 -13.72
C GLY A 6 -1.19 2.36 -12.28
N LEU A 7 -0.19 2.48 -11.41
CA LEU A 7 -0.37 3.09 -10.09
C LEU A 7 0.53 4.32 -9.87
N PRO A 8 0.61 5.28 -10.82
CA PRO A 8 1.52 6.41 -10.72
C PRO A 8 1.24 7.28 -9.49
N HIS A 9 -0.03 7.44 -9.11
CA HIS A 9 -0.41 8.20 -7.91
C HIS A 9 0.01 7.54 -6.60
N LEU A 10 0.00 6.20 -6.53
CA LEU A 10 0.48 5.49 -5.35
C LEU A 10 2.00 5.59 -5.24
N VAL A 11 2.71 5.42 -6.35
CA VAL A 11 4.17 5.62 -6.41
C VAL A 11 4.51 7.04 -5.97
N GLU A 12 3.83 8.06 -6.51
CA GLU A 12 4.07 9.46 -6.13
C GLU A 12 3.78 9.73 -4.65
N ARG A 13 2.67 9.20 -4.12
CA ARG A 13 2.33 9.32 -2.69
C ARG A 13 3.39 8.67 -1.80
N LEU A 14 3.83 7.46 -2.14
CA LEU A 14 4.87 6.74 -1.42
C LEU A 14 6.20 7.47 -1.51
N THR A 15 6.61 7.91 -2.70
CA THR A 15 7.81 8.73 -2.88
C THR A 15 7.73 9.98 -2.02
N ARG A 16 6.62 10.73 -2.00
CA ARG A 16 6.50 11.90 -1.12
C ARG A 16 6.57 11.55 0.36
N ALA A 17 5.93 10.44 0.77
CA ALA A 17 5.92 9.98 2.16
C ALA A 17 7.31 9.52 2.62
N VAL A 18 8.12 8.96 1.72
CA VAL A 18 9.50 8.52 2.01
C VAL A 18 10.50 9.66 1.88
N THR A 19 10.42 10.46 0.81
CA THR A 19 11.42 11.49 0.50
C THR A 19 11.34 12.69 1.46
N ARG A 20 10.14 13.12 1.87
CA ARG A 20 9.99 14.31 2.74
C ARG A 20 10.65 14.15 4.12
N PRO A 21 10.47 13.03 4.85
CA PRO A 21 11.20 12.79 6.10
C PRO A 21 12.72 12.72 5.91
N LEU A 22 13.18 12.17 4.78
CA LEU A 22 14.61 12.03 4.48
C LEU A 22 15.28 13.37 4.13
N GLU A 23 14.63 14.21 3.32
CA GLU A 23 15.20 15.46 2.83
C GLU A 23 15.01 16.64 3.80
N HIS A 24 13.95 16.63 4.62
CA HIS A 24 13.58 17.77 5.46
C HIS A 24 13.25 17.43 6.92
N PRO A 25 14.10 16.66 7.64
CA PRO A 25 13.81 16.26 9.03
C PRO A 25 13.60 17.45 9.97
N GLU A 26 14.40 18.51 9.82
CA GLU A 26 14.30 19.73 10.64
C GLU A 26 12.97 20.47 10.45
N ALA A 27 12.42 20.47 9.24
CA ALA A 27 11.16 21.14 8.95
C ALA A 27 9.99 20.45 9.65
N LEU A 28 10.00 19.11 9.72
CA LEU A 28 8.99 18.34 10.44
C LEU A 28 9.11 18.57 11.96
N ALA A 29 10.34 18.56 12.50
CA ALA A 29 10.59 18.82 13.91
C ALA A 29 10.10 20.21 14.34
N ARG A 30 10.37 21.26 13.54
CA ARG A 30 9.90 22.63 13.82
C ARG A 30 8.37 22.76 13.87
N LEU A 31 7.66 21.92 13.11
CA LEU A 31 6.20 21.93 13.05
C LEU A 31 5.55 21.01 14.10
N GLY A 32 6.35 20.36 14.95
CA GLY A 32 5.86 19.38 15.93
C GLY A 32 5.25 18.13 15.29
N LEU A 33 5.52 17.88 14.01
CA LEU A 33 4.99 16.73 13.28
C LEU A 33 5.90 15.54 13.53
N THR A 34 5.34 14.46 14.09
CA THR A 34 6.03 13.17 14.16
C THR A 34 5.85 12.45 12.82
N PRO A 35 6.90 12.27 12.00
CA PRO A 35 6.77 11.49 10.79
C PRO A 35 6.39 10.06 11.13
N ALA A 36 5.57 9.44 10.27
CA ALA A 36 5.39 8.00 10.34
C ALA A 36 6.73 7.30 10.12
N ARG A 37 7.05 6.33 10.99
CA ARG A 37 8.31 5.58 10.92
C ARG A 37 8.34 4.62 9.75
N GLY A 38 7.17 4.27 9.23
CA GLY A 38 7.06 3.54 7.99
C GLY A 38 5.69 3.58 7.32
N VAL A 39 5.62 3.00 6.12
CA VAL A 39 4.38 2.78 5.38
C VAL A 39 4.16 1.29 5.14
N LEU A 40 2.97 0.78 5.47
CA LEU A 40 2.58 -0.60 5.23
C LEU A 40 1.72 -0.70 3.97
N LEU A 41 2.25 -1.36 2.95
CA LEU A 41 1.56 -1.70 1.71
C LEU A 41 0.79 -3.01 1.89
N HIS A 42 -0.52 -2.94 1.85
CA HIS A 42 -1.37 -4.12 1.94
C HIS A 42 -2.29 -4.24 0.73
N GLY A 43 -2.55 -5.46 0.28
CA GLY A 43 -3.40 -5.69 -0.88
C GLY A 43 -3.35 -7.15 -1.32
N PRO A 44 -4.27 -7.61 -2.17
CA PRO A 44 -4.28 -9.01 -2.62
C PRO A 44 -2.96 -9.40 -3.31
N PRO A 45 -2.63 -10.70 -3.33
CA PRO A 45 -1.45 -11.20 -4.02
C PRO A 45 -1.52 -10.86 -5.53
N GLY A 46 -0.35 -10.63 -6.13
CA GLY A 46 -0.26 -10.27 -7.56
C GLY A 46 -0.51 -8.79 -7.89
N CYS A 47 -0.56 -7.89 -6.89
CA CYS A 47 -0.65 -6.44 -7.09
C CYS A 47 0.71 -5.72 -7.16
N SER A 48 1.78 -6.42 -7.53
CA SER A 48 3.12 -5.84 -7.77
C SER A 48 3.65 -4.94 -6.64
N LYS A 49 3.32 -5.24 -5.37
CA LYS A 49 3.74 -4.45 -4.20
C LYS A 49 5.26 -4.30 -4.13
N THR A 50 5.98 -5.41 -4.26
CA THR A 50 7.44 -5.47 -4.35
C THR A 50 7.98 -4.61 -5.49
N THR A 51 7.33 -4.63 -6.66
CA THR A 51 7.73 -3.83 -7.83
C THR A 51 7.51 -2.33 -7.60
N ILE A 52 6.40 -1.95 -6.95
CA ILE A 52 6.10 -0.55 -6.60
C ILE A 52 7.17 -0.02 -5.64
N VAL A 53 7.53 -0.79 -4.61
CA VAL A 53 8.57 -0.37 -3.66
C VAL A 53 9.92 -0.22 -4.35
N ARG A 54 10.30 -1.16 -5.21
CA ARG A 54 11.55 -1.06 -5.99
C ARG A 54 11.55 0.18 -6.91
N ALA A 55 10.40 0.54 -7.47
CA ALA A 55 10.28 1.76 -8.26
C ALA A 55 10.44 3.02 -7.41
N VAL A 56 9.83 3.07 -6.23
CA VAL A 56 10.01 4.17 -5.27
C VAL A 56 11.48 4.27 -4.86
N ALA A 57 12.12 3.15 -4.50
CA ALA A 57 13.53 3.09 -4.14
C ALA A 57 14.44 3.64 -5.25
N GLY A 58 14.17 3.28 -6.52
CA GLY A 58 14.91 3.80 -7.67
C GLY A 58 14.74 5.30 -7.93
N THR A 59 13.72 5.93 -7.35
CA THR A 59 13.50 7.40 -7.41
C THR A 59 14.10 8.14 -6.22
N THR A 60 14.40 7.44 -5.12
CA THR A 60 15.00 8.02 -3.91
C THR A 60 16.53 7.97 -3.98
N ARG A 61 17.21 8.97 -3.39
CA ARG A 61 18.69 8.97 -3.24
C ARG A 61 19.17 8.21 -1.98
N ALA A 62 18.32 7.35 -1.41
CA ALA A 62 18.57 6.65 -0.17
C ALA A 62 19.07 5.22 -0.42
N SER A 63 19.85 4.69 0.53
CA SER A 63 20.29 3.30 0.52
C SER A 63 19.07 2.37 0.63
N PHE A 64 18.92 1.40 -0.28
CA PHE A 64 17.78 0.48 -0.26
C PHE A 64 18.19 -0.88 0.27
N HIS A 65 17.53 -1.34 1.33
CA HIS A 65 17.74 -2.67 1.90
C HIS A 65 16.45 -3.47 1.85
N TYR A 66 16.55 -4.72 1.43
CA TYR A 66 15.42 -5.63 1.28
C TYR A 66 15.57 -6.83 2.21
N LEU A 67 14.48 -7.20 2.86
CA LEU A 67 14.40 -8.42 3.66
C LEU A 67 13.00 -9.03 3.50
N SER A 68 12.95 -10.32 3.15
CA SER A 68 11.69 -11.05 3.04
C SER A 68 11.33 -11.71 4.35
N GLY A 69 10.07 -11.59 4.77
CA GLY A 69 9.54 -12.32 5.92
C GLY A 69 9.66 -13.84 5.79
N ALA A 70 9.61 -14.37 4.56
CA ALA A 70 9.85 -15.79 4.31
C ALA A 70 11.31 -16.22 4.54
N GLU A 71 12.29 -15.34 4.31
CA GLU A 71 13.73 -15.64 4.54
C GLU A 71 14.07 -15.69 6.03
N ILE A 72 13.32 -14.96 6.84
CA ILE A 72 13.47 -14.93 8.31
C ILE A 72 12.80 -16.15 8.96
N TYR A 73 11.91 -16.85 8.26
CA TYR A 73 11.23 -18.04 8.75
C TYR A 73 12.19 -19.24 8.81
N SER A 74 12.98 -19.30 9.89
CA SER A 74 13.80 -20.44 10.29
C SER A 74 13.23 -21.07 11.56
N PRO A 75 13.30 -22.40 11.75
CA PRO A 75 12.91 -23.04 13.01
C PRO A 75 13.74 -22.56 14.23
N PHE A 76 14.81 -21.78 14.01
CA PHE A 76 15.66 -21.22 15.06
C PHE A 76 15.29 -19.76 15.39
N VAL A 77 14.57 -19.57 16.50
CA VAL A 77 14.13 -18.26 17.05
C VAL A 77 15.23 -17.20 17.08
N GLY A 78 16.44 -17.59 17.49
CA GLY A 78 17.55 -16.67 17.67
C GLY A 78 18.20 -16.18 16.37
N GLU A 79 17.96 -16.85 15.24
CA GLU A 79 18.42 -16.38 13.92
C GLU A 79 17.52 -15.27 13.40
N ALA A 80 16.20 -15.43 13.55
CA ALA A 80 15.22 -14.44 13.13
C ALA A 80 15.37 -13.10 13.86
N GLU A 81 15.51 -13.14 15.20
CA GLU A 81 15.75 -11.93 16.00
C GLU A 81 17.05 -11.22 15.59
N ARG A 82 18.13 -11.98 15.34
CA ARG A 82 19.41 -11.43 14.89
C ARG A 82 19.33 -10.81 13.51
N ALA A 83 18.62 -11.46 12.58
CA ALA A 83 18.43 -10.94 11.22
C ALA A 83 17.69 -9.60 11.23
N ILE A 84 16.63 -9.48 12.03
CA ILE A 84 15.88 -8.23 12.18
C ILE A 84 16.78 -7.13 12.75
N ARG A 85 17.49 -7.39 13.85
CA ARG A 85 18.41 -6.38 14.43
C ARG A 85 19.48 -5.94 13.43
N ALA A 86 20.14 -6.89 12.79
CA ALA A 86 21.16 -6.60 11.77
C ALA A 86 20.60 -5.78 10.60
N PHE A 87 19.36 -6.02 10.19
CA PHE A 87 18.69 -5.27 9.13
C PHE A 87 18.45 -3.81 9.52
N PHE A 88 17.99 -3.55 10.75
CA PHE A 88 17.81 -2.18 11.24
C PHE A 88 19.15 -1.49 11.49
N ASP A 89 20.16 -2.19 12.02
CA ASP A 89 21.51 -1.65 12.22
C ASP A 89 22.18 -1.27 10.90
N LEU A 90 22.01 -2.10 9.86
CA LEU A 90 22.45 -1.78 8.51
C LEU A 90 21.76 -0.52 7.97
N GLY A 91 20.45 -0.38 8.20
CA GLY A 91 19.69 0.82 7.86
C GLY A 91 20.25 2.07 8.54
N ARG A 92 20.50 2.01 9.85
CA ARG A 92 21.06 3.11 10.64
C ARG A 92 22.48 3.48 10.16
N ALA A 93 23.31 2.50 9.87
CA ALA A 93 24.69 2.70 9.41
C ALA A 93 24.78 3.31 7.99
N THR A 94 23.72 3.19 7.19
CA THR A 94 23.67 3.64 5.78
C THR A 94 22.65 4.75 5.54
N ALA A 95 22.25 5.45 6.60
CA ALA A 95 21.34 6.58 6.55
C ALA A 95 21.87 7.68 5.60
N PRO A 96 21.03 8.29 4.74
CA PRO A 96 19.59 8.07 4.60
C PRO A 96 19.26 6.73 3.94
N SER A 97 18.35 5.95 4.53
CA SER A 97 18.05 4.59 4.08
C SER A 97 16.55 4.26 4.06
N LEU A 98 16.19 3.39 3.12
CA LEU A 98 14.87 2.82 2.92
C LEU A 98 14.94 1.31 3.19
N LEU A 99 14.33 0.90 4.30
CA LEU A 99 14.23 -0.49 4.70
C LEU A 99 12.93 -1.08 4.16
N PHE A 100 12.98 -2.15 3.37
CA PHE A 100 11.78 -2.83 2.86
C PHE A 100 11.65 -4.25 3.43
N LEU A 101 10.57 -4.47 4.17
CA LEU A 101 10.13 -5.76 4.71
C LEU A 101 8.96 -6.30 3.89
N ASP A 102 9.20 -7.31 3.06
CA ASP A 102 8.14 -7.98 2.29
C ASP A 102 7.55 -9.16 3.08
N GLU A 103 6.33 -9.56 2.76
CA GLU A 103 5.64 -10.69 3.40
C GLU A 103 5.66 -10.65 4.94
N ILE A 104 5.39 -9.47 5.52
CA ILE A 104 5.37 -9.27 6.97
C ILE A 104 4.34 -10.20 7.67
N ASP A 105 3.30 -10.65 6.95
CA ASP A 105 2.35 -11.64 7.43
C ASP A 105 2.95 -13.03 7.64
N ALA A 106 4.06 -13.38 6.96
CA ALA A 106 4.78 -14.62 7.22
C ALA A 106 5.50 -14.61 8.59
N LEU A 107 5.90 -13.42 9.05
CA LEU A 107 6.56 -13.22 10.35
C LEU A 107 5.58 -13.17 11.52
N VAL A 108 4.36 -12.66 11.27
CA VAL A 108 3.43 -12.20 12.30
C VAL A 108 2.09 -12.96 12.27
N GLY A 109 1.86 -13.81 11.27
CA GLY A 109 0.56 -14.42 11.03
C GLY A 109 0.06 -15.31 12.17
N LYS A 110 -1.03 -14.87 12.84
CA LYS A 110 -1.80 -15.66 13.81
C LYS A 110 -2.30 -16.96 13.18
N ARG A 111 -1.88 -18.14 13.64
CA ARG A 111 -2.64 -19.35 13.29
C ARG A 111 -3.91 -19.39 14.14
N ASP A 112 -5.07 -19.26 13.50
CA ASP A 112 -6.34 -19.65 14.10
C ASP A 112 -6.28 -21.12 14.51
N GLY A 113 -6.64 -21.39 15.77
CA GLY A 113 -6.18 -22.54 16.53
C GLY A 113 -6.52 -23.92 15.97
N ALA A 114 -5.55 -24.83 16.08
CA ALA A 114 -5.73 -26.24 16.44
C ALA A 114 -4.35 -26.89 16.65
N GLY A 115 -3.95 -27.08 17.92
CA GLY A 115 -2.95 -28.08 18.30
C GLY A 115 -1.53 -27.59 18.61
N GLY A 116 -1.17 -27.65 19.90
CA GLY A 116 0.15 -28.13 20.33
C GLY A 116 1.30 -27.11 20.41
N GLY A 117 1.46 -26.54 21.60
CA GLY A 117 2.65 -25.93 22.22
C GLY A 117 3.95 -25.73 21.41
N GLY A 118 4.35 -24.46 21.26
CA GLY A 118 5.75 -24.08 21.02
C GLY A 118 5.97 -23.01 19.94
N GLY A 119 5.12 -22.95 18.91
CA GLY A 119 5.28 -22.02 17.76
C GLY A 119 4.83 -20.58 18.02
N ASP A 120 3.79 -20.38 18.83
CA ASP A 120 3.23 -19.05 19.13
C ASP A 120 4.23 -18.13 19.85
N SER A 121 5.07 -18.69 20.72
CA SER A 121 6.04 -17.90 21.48
C SER A 121 7.16 -17.36 20.59
N VAL A 122 7.49 -18.06 19.50
CA VAL A 122 8.53 -17.65 18.56
C VAL A 122 8.08 -16.44 17.75
N GLN A 123 6.90 -16.51 17.14
CA GLN A 123 6.35 -15.42 16.33
C GLN A 123 6.09 -14.17 17.17
N LEU A 124 5.56 -14.32 18.39
CA LEU A 124 5.36 -13.21 19.31
C LEU A 124 6.68 -12.53 19.70
N ARG A 125 7.76 -13.28 19.87
CA ARG A 125 9.09 -12.74 20.17
C ARG A 125 9.72 -12.02 18.97
N VAL A 126 9.57 -12.57 17.77
CA VAL A 126 10.03 -11.94 16.52
C VAL A 126 9.25 -10.64 16.27
N LEU A 127 7.93 -10.65 16.44
CA LEU A 127 7.09 -9.46 16.38
C LEU A 127 7.52 -8.42 17.43
N SER A 128 7.73 -8.84 18.68
CA SER A 128 8.17 -7.93 19.74
C SER A 128 9.53 -7.30 19.42
N THR A 129 10.45 -8.07 18.84
CA THR A 129 11.75 -7.56 18.39
C THR A 129 11.57 -6.54 17.26
N LEU A 130 10.73 -6.85 16.25
CA LEU A 130 10.41 -5.91 15.18
C LEU A 130 9.81 -4.60 15.71
N LEU A 131 8.84 -4.69 16.63
CA LEU A 131 8.22 -3.51 17.25
C LEU A 131 9.23 -2.69 18.04
N ASN A 132 10.10 -3.33 18.81
CA ASN A 132 11.16 -2.66 19.57
C ASN A 132 12.16 -1.97 18.64
N GLU A 133 12.57 -2.60 17.54
CA GLU A 133 13.46 -1.97 16.56
C GLU A 133 12.79 -0.78 15.87
N MET A 134 11.51 -0.91 15.48
CA MET A 134 10.71 0.20 14.92
C MET A 134 10.57 1.36 15.91
N ASP A 135 10.28 1.08 17.17
CA ASP A 135 10.18 2.08 18.24
C ASP A 135 11.56 2.66 18.63
N GLY A 136 12.65 1.96 18.32
CA GLY A 136 14.03 2.43 18.43
C GLY A 136 14.53 3.22 17.21
N VAL A 137 13.80 3.24 16.09
CA VAL A 137 14.12 4.16 14.97
C VAL A 137 13.68 5.56 15.35
N GLU A 138 14.63 6.36 15.85
CA GLU A 138 14.38 7.78 16.09
C GLU A 138 14.07 8.50 14.77
N PRO A 139 13.10 9.44 14.75
CA PRO A 139 12.78 10.25 13.57
C PRO A 139 13.99 10.98 12.95
N LEU A 140 15.04 11.16 13.72
CA LEU A 140 16.27 11.86 13.35
C LEU A 140 17.26 10.98 12.56
N ASN A 141 17.08 9.66 12.55
CA ASN A 141 18.05 8.73 11.94
C ASN A 141 17.92 8.62 10.41
N GLN A 142 17.04 9.37 9.76
CA GLN A 142 16.81 9.31 8.31
C GLN A 142 16.61 7.87 7.78
N VAL A 143 15.94 7.03 8.56
CA VAL A 143 15.56 5.66 8.18
C VAL A 143 14.06 5.60 8.01
N VAL A 144 13.60 5.17 6.85
CA VAL A 144 12.17 4.95 6.57
C VAL A 144 11.91 3.46 6.36
N LEU A 145 10.89 2.93 7.03
CA LEU A 145 10.48 1.54 6.87
C LEU A 145 9.32 1.40 5.87
N LEU A 146 9.41 0.46 4.96
CA LEU A 146 8.29 0.02 4.12
C LEU A 146 7.98 -1.42 4.46
N GLY A 147 6.73 -1.71 4.78
CA GLY A 147 6.23 -3.07 4.94
C GLY A 147 5.37 -3.45 3.74
N ALA A 148 5.36 -4.71 3.35
CA ALA A 148 4.34 -5.25 2.45
C ALA A 148 3.69 -6.51 3.04
N THR A 149 2.38 -6.63 2.84
CA THR A 149 1.60 -7.78 3.29
C THR A 149 0.45 -8.10 2.32
N ASN A 150 0.11 -9.39 2.23
CA ASN A 150 -1.09 -9.82 1.51
C ASN A 150 -2.33 -9.93 2.42
N ARG A 151 -2.13 -10.00 3.74
CA ARG A 151 -3.15 -10.35 4.73
C ARG A 151 -3.11 -9.40 5.92
N LEU A 152 -3.74 -8.23 5.75
CA LEU A 152 -3.87 -7.25 6.84
C LEU A 152 -4.62 -7.82 8.06
N ASP A 153 -5.57 -8.73 7.81
CA ASP A 153 -6.35 -9.46 8.83
C ASP A 153 -5.48 -10.26 9.81
N MET A 154 -4.29 -10.67 9.38
CA MET A 154 -3.38 -11.52 10.15
C MET A 154 -2.36 -10.73 10.96
N LEU A 155 -2.25 -9.42 10.71
CA LEU A 155 -1.26 -8.59 11.37
C LEU A 155 -1.73 -8.15 12.75
N ASP A 156 -0.78 -8.06 13.67
CA ASP A 156 -1.04 -7.51 14.98
C ASP A 156 -1.35 -6.01 14.86
N ALA A 157 -2.47 -5.58 15.47
CA ALA A 157 -2.89 -4.19 15.48
C ALA A 157 -1.85 -3.25 16.10
N ALA A 158 -0.91 -3.77 16.91
CA ALA A 158 0.22 -3.03 17.42
C ALA A 158 1.09 -2.41 16.30
N LEU A 159 1.22 -3.07 15.13
CA LEU A 159 1.98 -2.54 13.99
C LEU A 159 1.34 -1.28 13.38
N LEU A 160 0.02 -1.16 13.49
CA LEU A 160 -0.80 -0.07 12.92
C LEU A 160 -1.07 1.06 13.92
N ARG A 161 -0.45 1.02 15.11
CA ARG A 161 -0.60 2.10 16.09
C ARG A 161 0.07 3.38 15.58
N PRO A 162 -0.50 4.56 15.89
CA PRO A 162 0.08 5.84 15.50
C PRO A 162 1.57 5.93 15.85
N GLY A 163 2.39 6.38 14.89
CA GLY A 163 3.84 6.48 15.05
C GLY A 163 4.63 5.24 14.62
N ARG A 164 3.99 4.17 14.11
CA ARG A 164 4.62 2.99 13.52
C ARG A 164 4.40 2.96 12.01
N PHE A 165 3.50 2.12 11.51
CA PHE A 165 3.12 2.08 10.10
C PHE A 165 1.89 2.94 9.81
N ASP A 166 2.00 3.80 8.79
CA ASP A 166 0.86 4.36 8.07
C ASP A 166 0.40 3.37 6.99
N GLU A 167 -0.91 3.16 6.86
CA GLU A 167 -1.47 2.17 5.93
C GLU A 167 -1.63 2.74 4.51
N ALA A 168 -1.21 1.96 3.51
CA ALA A 168 -1.43 2.25 2.10
C ALA A 168 -1.97 1.03 1.35
N THR A 169 -3.22 1.11 0.87
CA THR A 169 -3.85 -0.01 0.17
C THR A 169 -3.45 -0.08 -1.31
N VAL A 170 -2.95 -1.23 -1.73
CA VAL A 170 -2.75 -1.61 -3.13
C VAL A 170 -3.95 -2.43 -3.59
N GLN A 171 -4.98 -1.77 -4.10
CA GLN A 171 -6.24 -2.43 -4.44
C GLN A 171 -6.19 -3.04 -5.85
N ARG A 172 -6.67 -4.29 -6.00
CA ARG A 172 -7.00 -4.84 -7.32
C ARG A 172 -8.22 -4.10 -7.84
N ARG A 173 -8.09 -3.29 -8.89
CA ARG A 173 -9.13 -2.37 -9.39
C ARG A 173 -10.51 -3.03 -9.55
N ARG A 174 -10.55 -4.26 -10.08
CA ARG A 174 -11.77 -5.09 -10.16
C ARG A 174 -12.49 -5.22 -8.81
N ARG A 175 -11.76 -5.44 -7.71
CA ARG A 175 -12.34 -5.62 -6.38
C ARG A 175 -12.95 -4.32 -5.86
N VAL A 176 -12.33 -3.18 -6.15
CA VAL A 176 -12.88 -1.85 -5.84
C VAL A 176 -14.19 -1.63 -6.57
N LEU A 177 -14.18 -1.86 -7.89
CA LEU A 177 -15.37 -1.77 -8.73
C LEU A 177 -16.47 -2.71 -8.22
N ALA A 178 -16.14 -3.95 -7.85
CA ALA A 178 -17.10 -4.92 -7.32
C ALA A 178 -17.72 -4.48 -5.99
N VAL A 179 -16.96 -3.82 -5.11
CA VAL A 179 -17.49 -3.28 -3.85
C VAL A 179 -18.44 -2.11 -4.13
N HIS A 180 -18.05 -1.16 -4.97
CA HIS A 180 -18.85 0.03 -5.26
C HIS A 180 -20.04 -0.23 -6.18
N THR A 181 -20.05 -1.34 -6.91
CA THR A 181 -21.20 -1.79 -7.71
C THR A 181 -22.07 -2.81 -7.00
N ARG A 182 -21.75 -3.21 -5.75
CA ARG A 182 -22.50 -4.25 -5.01
C ARG A 182 -23.97 -3.89 -4.81
N SER A 183 -24.28 -2.61 -4.58
CA SER A 183 -25.63 -2.08 -4.40
C SER A 183 -26.19 -1.41 -5.65
N VAL A 184 -25.47 -1.46 -6.77
CA VAL A 184 -25.86 -0.85 -8.04
C VAL A 184 -26.24 -1.97 -9.00
N PRO A 185 -27.49 -2.08 -9.46
CA PRO A 185 -27.88 -3.15 -10.37
C PRO A 185 -27.12 -2.98 -11.70
N LEU A 186 -26.27 -3.94 -12.03
CA LEU A 186 -25.56 -3.95 -13.31
C LEU A 186 -26.36 -4.70 -14.37
N SER A 187 -26.24 -4.26 -15.61
CA SER A 187 -26.69 -5.00 -16.78
C SER A 187 -25.67 -6.08 -17.15
N SER A 188 -26.10 -7.12 -17.86
CA SER A 188 -25.29 -8.31 -18.20
C SER A 188 -24.11 -8.02 -19.12
N ASP A 189 -24.11 -6.87 -19.79
CA ASP A 189 -23.04 -6.38 -20.65
C ASP A 189 -21.87 -5.76 -19.87
N VAL A 190 -22.05 -5.48 -18.57
CA VAL A 190 -20.98 -4.89 -17.74
C VAL A 190 -19.98 -5.95 -17.31
N ARG A 191 -18.76 -5.87 -17.85
CA ARG A 191 -17.61 -6.70 -17.43
C ARG A 191 -16.65 -5.89 -16.56
N LEU A 192 -16.71 -6.08 -15.25
CA LEU A 192 -15.86 -5.35 -14.29
C LEU A 192 -14.35 -5.57 -14.50
N ASP A 193 -13.94 -6.70 -15.10
CA ASP A 193 -12.54 -6.90 -15.51
C ASP A 193 -12.13 -5.92 -16.61
N ALA A 194 -12.95 -5.77 -17.65
CA ALA A 194 -12.67 -4.85 -18.75
C ALA A 194 -12.65 -3.39 -18.25
N VAL A 195 -13.56 -3.03 -17.33
CA VAL A 195 -13.57 -1.70 -16.69
C VAL A 195 -12.31 -1.49 -15.84
N ALA A 196 -11.86 -2.51 -15.11
CA ALA A 196 -10.63 -2.46 -14.32
C ALA A 196 -9.38 -2.29 -15.18
N ASP A 197 -9.33 -2.95 -16.32
CA ASP A 197 -8.23 -2.88 -17.28
C ASP A 197 -8.18 -1.51 -17.98
N ALA A 198 -9.35 -0.99 -18.39
CA ALA A 198 -9.47 0.35 -18.97
C ALA A 198 -9.11 1.47 -17.97
N ALA A 199 -9.34 1.24 -16.67
CA ALA A 199 -8.97 2.16 -15.59
C ALA A 199 -7.52 1.94 -15.09
N ALA A 200 -6.62 1.42 -15.93
CA ALA A 200 -5.20 1.41 -15.61
C ALA A 200 -4.73 2.84 -15.29
N GLY A 201 -4.06 3.03 -14.16
CA GLY A 201 -3.67 4.36 -13.67
C GLY A 201 -4.46 4.83 -12.44
N TRP A 202 -5.69 4.35 -12.29
CA TRP A 202 -6.67 5.00 -11.42
C TRP A 202 -6.59 4.50 -9.98
N THR A 203 -6.77 5.43 -9.05
CA THR A 203 -6.86 5.20 -7.60
C THR A 203 -8.20 4.60 -7.20
N GLY A 204 -8.29 4.04 -5.98
CA GLY A 204 -9.55 3.52 -5.45
C GLY A 204 -10.68 4.57 -5.41
N ALA A 205 -10.34 5.82 -5.11
CA ALA A 205 -11.30 6.93 -5.12
C ALA A 205 -11.80 7.25 -6.54
N GLU A 206 -10.89 7.30 -7.54
CA GLU A 206 -11.27 7.52 -8.93
C GLU A 206 -12.13 6.38 -9.49
N LEU A 207 -11.88 5.14 -9.07
CA LEU A 207 -12.73 3.99 -9.41
C LEU A 207 -14.12 4.07 -8.74
N ALA A 208 -14.18 4.53 -7.49
CA ALA A 208 -15.45 4.75 -6.80
C ALA A 208 -16.27 5.86 -7.48
N ASP A 209 -15.61 6.95 -7.88
CA ASP A 209 -16.24 8.05 -8.61
C ASP A 209 -16.64 7.63 -10.03
N LEU A 210 -15.88 6.77 -10.71
CA LEU A 210 -16.26 6.16 -11.98
C LEU A 210 -17.60 5.41 -11.85
N CYS A 211 -17.74 4.56 -10.83
CA CYS A 211 -19.00 3.83 -10.57
C CYS A 211 -20.16 4.79 -10.32
N ARG A 212 -19.92 5.88 -9.57
CA ARG A 212 -20.94 6.88 -9.26
C ARG A 212 -21.37 7.65 -10.50
N GLU A 213 -20.43 8.12 -11.31
CA GLU A 213 -20.71 8.84 -12.56
C GLU A 213 -21.42 7.92 -13.56
N ALA A 214 -21.03 6.64 -13.68
CA ALA A 214 -21.74 5.68 -14.52
C ALA A 214 -23.21 5.51 -14.09
N ALA A 215 -23.50 5.48 -12.78
CA ALA A 215 -24.88 5.48 -12.29
C ALA A 215 -25.61 6.80 -12.60
N MET A 216 -24.93 7.94 -12.51
CA MET A 216 -25.50 9.24 -12.88
C MET A 216 -25.78 9.36 -14.37
N PHE A 217 -24.94 8.78 -15.23
CA PHE A 217 -25.21 8.70 -16.67
C PHE A 217 -26.43 7.86 -16.98
N ALA A 218 -26.59 6.70 -16.30
CA ALA A 218 -27.81 5.90 -16.42
C ALA A 218 -29.06 6.71 -16.04
N LEU A 219 -29.00 7.44 -14.93
CA LEU A 219 -30.12 8.26 -14.44
C LEU A 219 -30.44 9.45 -15.35
N ARG A 220 -29.42 10.05 -15.99
CA ARG A 220 -29.61 11.14 -16.97
C ARG A 220 -30.22 10.63 -18.28
N GLU A 221 -29.88 9.41 -18.68
CA GLU A 221 -30.45 8.77 -19.86
C GLU A 221 -31.93 8.43 -19.63
N ASP A 222 -32.25 7.87 -18.46
CA ASP A 222 -33.62 7.55 -18.05
C ASP A 222 -33.77 7.65 -16.52
N LEU A 223 -34.72 8.47 -16.07
CA LEU A 223 -35.03 8.64 -14.64
C LEU A 223 -35.61 7.38 -14.00
N GLN A 224 -36.10 6.43 -14.80
CA GLN A 224 -36.58 5.12 -14.38
C GLN A 224 -35.56 4.00 -14.60
N ALA A 225 -34.29 4.34 -14.92
CA ALA A 225 -33.25 3.36 -15.16
C ALA A 225 -33.03 2.45 -13.94
N GLY A 226 -33.43 1.18 -14.07
CA GLY A 226 -33.23 0.18 -13.04
C GLY A 226 -31.85 -0.48 -13.05
N ARG A 227 -31.01 -0.22 -14.07
CA ARG A 227 -29.69 -0.85 -14.25
C ARG A 227 -28.67 0.07 -14.89
N VAL A 228 -27.39 -0.15 -14.56
CA VAL A 228 -26.24 0.50 -15.21
C VAL A 228 -25.64 -0.44 -16.26
N ALA A 229 -25.54 0.02 -17.50
CA ALA A 229 -24.99 -0.70 -18.65
C ALA A 229 -23.55 -0.29 -18.98
N ALA A 230 -22.88 -1.05 -19.85
CA ALA A 230 -21.48 -0.80 -20.21
C ALA A 230 -21.27 0.60 -20.81
N ARG A 231 -22.21 1.05 -21.67
CA ARG A 231 -22.19 2.39 -22.27
C ARG A 231 -22.12 3.54 -21.25
N HIS A 232 -22.68 3.35 -20.05
CA HIS A 232 -22.63 4.38 -19.01
C HIS A 232 -21.24 4.46 -18.36
N PHE A 233 -20.55 3.32 -18.23
CA PHE A 233 -19.14 3.31 -17.81
C PHE A 233 -18.26 3.96 -18.88
N ASP A 234 -18.50 3.69 -20.17
CA ASP A 234 -17.77 4.32 -21.27
C ASP A 234 -17.94 5.86 -21.26
N ALA A 235 -19.18 6.33 -21.06
CA ALA A 235 -19.47 7.76 -20.92
C ALA A 235 -18.77 8.38 -19.69
N ALA A 236 -18.79 7.69 -18.56
CA ALA A 236 -18.11 8.11 -17.34
C ALA A 236 -16.59 8.19 -17.52
N PHE A 237 -16.00 7.23 -18.24
CA PHE A 237 -14.57 7.25 -18.59
C PHE A 237 -14.18 8.47 -19.41
N LEU A 238 -14.93 8.74 -20.49
CA LEU A 238 -14.68 9.90 -21.36
C LEU A 238 -14.76 11.21 -20.57
N GLN A 239 -15.73 11.33 -19.67
CA GLN A 239 -15.86 12.52 -18.82
C GLN A 239 -14.69 12.67 -17.84
N ALA A 240 -14.28 11.58 -17.19
CA ALA A 240 -13.18 11.59 -16.23
C ALA A 240 -11.83 11.92 -16.88
N GLN A 241 -11.53 11.36 -18.05
CA GLN A 241 -10.32 11.69 -18.81
C GLN A 241 -10.29 13.16 -19.25
N GLY A 242 -11.46 13.70 -19.63
CA GLY A 242 -11.60 15.13 -19.96
C GLY A 242 -11.29 16.05 -18.76
N ARG A 243 -11.63 15.64 -17.53
CA ARG A 243 -11.29 16.37 -16.30
C ARG A 243 -9.79 16.32 -16.00
N GLN A 244 -9.17 15.15 -16.13
CA GLN A 244 -7.72 14.97 -15.91
C GLN A 244 -6.87 15.77 -16.91
N ALA A 245 -7.29 15.85 -18.18
CA ALA A 245 -6.60 16.64 -19.20
C ALA A 245 -6.67 18.16 -18.96
N ARG A 246 -7.75 18.65 -18.34
CA ARG A 246 -7.92 20.07 -17.97
C ARG A 246 -7.16 20.43 -16.69
N GLY A 247 -7.11 19.54 -15.70
CA GLY A 247 -6.37 19.76 -14.45
C GLY A 247 -4.86 19.92 -14.66
N ARG A 248 -4.27 19.21 -15.64
CA ARG A 248 -2.84 19.31 -15.98
C ARG A 248 -2.42 20.62 -16.65
N ARG A 249 -3.36 21.39 -17.24
CA ARG A 249 -3.07 22.66 -17.92
C ARG A 249 -3.04 23.88 -16.98
N HIS A 250 -3.46 23.73 -15.73
CA HIS A 250 -3.49 24.83 -14.75
C HIS A 250 -2.29 24.83 -13.78
N HIS A 251 -1.28 23.97 -14.00
CA HIS A 251 -0.04 23.90 -13.21
C HIS A 251 1.23 24.02 -14.07
N GLN A 252 1.10 24.50 -15.32
CA GLN A 252 2.20 25.08 -16.09
C GLN A 252 2.02 26.59 -16.10
#